data_AF-A0A349V1U0-F1
#
_entry.id   AF-A0A349V1U0-F1
#
_cell.length_a   1.000
_cell.length_b   1.000
_cell.length_c   1.000
_cell.angle_alpha   90.00
_cell.angle_beta   90.00
_cell.angle_gamma   90.00
#
_symmetry.space_group_name_H-M   'P 1'
#
loop_
_entity.id
_entity.type
_entity.pdbx_description
1 polymer ?
#
loop_
_entity_poly.entity_id
_entity_poly.type
_entity_poly.pdbx_seq_one_letter_code
_entity_poly.pdbx_strand_id
1 'polypeptide(L)'
;MAREEGALKTTTRRSFLTGAASAVAAATVASTTGAVASPLEVQPSSKSMGRTTVPQGYGMPSKYEGHVTRNRTDVYVNKQNYSDWSMTPIQHQHGIVTPNGLIFERHHAGIPDIDPDTHELVIH
;
A
#
# COMPACT_ATOMS: atom_id res chain seq x y z
N MET A 1 -78.71 -18.98 14.19
CA MET A 1 -77.95 -18.55 12.99
C MET A 1 -77.76 -17.05 13.06
N ALA A 2 -76.52 -16.58 13.16
CA ALA A 2 -76.03 -15.33 12.57
C ALA A 2 -74.54 -15.21 12.92
N ARG A 3 -73.68 -15.33 11.90
CA ARG A 3 -72.24 -15.03 11.98
C ARG A 3 -72.09 -13.52 11.80
N GLU A 4 -71.34 -12.88 12.68
CA GLU A 4 -70.97 -11.48 12.54
C GLU A 4 -69.78 -11.41 11.56
N GLU A 5 -70.05 -11.01 10.31
CA GLU A 5 -69.01 -10.80 9.30
C GLU A 5 -68.39 -9.41 9.48
N GLY A 6 -67.12 -9.39 9.86
CA GLY A 6 -66.33 -8.16 9.97
C GLY A 6 -66.17 -7.47 8.61
N ALA A 7 -66.62 -6.23 8.53
CA ALA A 7 -66.48 -5.40 7.33
C ALA A 7 -65.00 -5.18 6.96
N LEU A 8 -64.60 -5.68 5.79
CA LEU A 8 -63.26 -5.46 5.23
C LEU A 8 -63.13 -4.00 4.79
N LYS A 9 -62.20 -3.24 5.39
CA LYS A 9 -61.90 -1.85 5.00
C LYS A 9 -61.55 -1.78 3.51
N THR A 10 -62.40 -1.12 2.72
CA THR A 10 -62.17 -0.93 1.28
C THR A 10 -61.13 0.15 1.04
N THR A 11 -59.92 -0.25 0.64
CA THR A 11 -58.86 0.69 0.26
C THR A 11 -59.20 1.35 -1.08
N THR A 12 -59.31 2.68 -1.10
CA THR A 12 -59.61 3.43 -2.34
C THR A 12 -58.33 3.80 -3.10
N ARG A 13 -58.41 3.96 -4.43
CA ARG A 13 -57.27 4.43 -5.26
C ARG A 13 -56.68 5.75 -4.76
N ARG A 14 -57.53 6.65 -4.26
CA ARG A 14 -57.10 7.92 -3.67
C ARG A 14 -56.26 7.67 -2.41
N SER A 15 -56.71 6.80 -1.51
CA SER A 15 -55.97 6.42 -0.30
C SER A 15 -54.63 5.77 -0.62
N PHE A 16 -54.56 4.99 -1.70
CA PHE A 16 -53.31 4.38 -2.17
C PHE A 16 -52.33 5.44 -2.71
N LEU A 17 -52.80 6.34 -3.58
CA LEU A 17 -51.96 7.39 -4.16
C LEU A 17 -51.48 8.40 -3.11
N THR A 18 -52.32 8.76 -2.15
CA THR A 18 -51.91 9.64 -1.04
C THR A 18 -50.90 8.96 -0.13
N GLY A 19 -51.09 7.66 0.16
CA GLY A 19 -50.15 6.87 0.95
C GLY A 19 -48.79 6.71 0.27
N ALA A 20 -48.78 6.48 -1.05
CA ALA A 20 -47.56 6.41 -1.84
C ALA A 20 -46.82 7.75 -1.88
N ALA A 21 -47.54 8.86 -2.09
CA ALA A 21 -46.94 10.20 -2.07
C ALA A 21 -46.32 10.55 -0.70
N SER A 22 -47.00 10.20 0.39
CA SER A 22 -46.45 10.39 1.75
C SER A 22 -45.22 9.52 2.02
N ALA A 23 -45.18 8.29 1.50
CA ALA A 23 -44.04 7.40 1.66
C ALA A 23 -42.80 7.91 0.90
N VAL A 24 -42.98 8.45 -0.31
CA VAL A 24 -41.90 9.06 -1.09
C VAL A 24 -41.37 10.33 -0.42
N ALA A 25 -42.26 11.19 0.10
CA ALA A 25 -41.86 12.39 0.82
C ALA A 25 -41.11 12.08 2.14
N ALA A 26 -41.50 11.02 2.84
CA ALA A 26 -40.77 10.57 4.03
C ALA A 26 -39.37 10.01 3.68
N ALA A 27 -39.25 9.28 2.57
CA ALA A 27 -37.98 8.74 2.09
C ALA A 27 -37.00 9.82 1.62
N THR A 28 -37.50 10.92 1.02
CA THR A 28 -36.64 12.05 0.63
C THR A 28 -36.18 12.89 1.81
N VAL A 29 -36.96 13.03 2.88
CA VAL A 29 -36.50 13.72 4.09
C VAL A 29 -35.46 12.88 4.83
N ALA A 30 -35.64 11.56 4.92
CA ALA A 30 -34.68 10.66 5.56
C ALA A 30 -33.31 10.59 4.86
N SER A 31 -33.24 10.90 3.56
CA SER A 31 -31.98 10.92 2.81
C SER A 31 -31.22 12.25 2.87
N THR A 32 -31.77 13.28 3.53
CA THR A 32 -31.11 14.61 3.67
C THR A 32 -30.20 14.73 4.90
N THR A 33 -30.09 13.70 5.73
CA THR A 33 -29.03 13.63 6.74
C THR A 33 -27.72 13.31 6.05
N GLY A 34 -27.04 14.33 5.53
CA GLY A 34 -25.69 14.21 5.01
C GLY A 34 -24.79 13.52 6.05
N ALA A 35 -24.04 12.51 5.62
CA ALA A 35 -23.10 11.82 6.49
C ALA A 35 -22.12 12.84 7.07
N VAL A 36 -22.18 13.05 8.39
CA VAL A 36 -21.21 13.89 9.10
C VAL A 36 -19.91 13.12 9.11
N ALA A 37 -18.87 13.62 8.43
CA ALA A 37 -17.57 12.97 8.44
C ALA A 37 -17.05 12.91 9.88
N SER A 38 -16.76 11.71 10.37
CA SER A 38 -16.14 11.55 11.69
C SER A 38 -14.81 12.29 11.75
N PRO A 39 -14.49 12.98 12.85
CA PRO A 39 -13.19 13.63 13.01
C PRO A 39 -12.05 12.61 12.81
N LEU A 40 -11.05 12.96 12.00
CA LEU A 40 -9.88 12.12 11.82
C LEU A 40 -9.06 12.07 13.11
N GLU A 41 -8.64 10.86 13.49
CA GLU A 41 -7.73 10.68 14.61
C GLU A 41 -6.34 11.23 14.29
N VAL A 42 -5.79 12.03 15.21
CA VAL A 42 -4.44 12.58 15.08
C VAL A 42 -3.39 11.50 15.34
N GLN A 43 -2.60 11.20 14.31
CA GLN A 43 -1.57 10.16 14.36
C GLN A 43 -0.50 10.46 15.41
N PRO A 44 0.04 9.44 16.11
CA PRO A 44 1.10 9.63 17.11
C PRO A 44 2.35 10.33 16.58
N SER A 45 2.72 10.10 15.32
CA SER A 45 3.88 10.75 14.68
C SER A 45 3.75 12.27 14.57
N SER A 46 2.53 12.82 14.65
CA SER A 46 2.29 14.26 14.62
C SER A 46 2.32 14.91 16.01
N LYS A 47 2.58 14.13 17.08
CA LYS A 47 2.55 14.61 18.48
C LYS A 47 3.94 14.83 19.07
N SER A 48 5.01 14.50 18.34
CA SER A 48 6.39 14.65 18.80
C SER A 48 7.34 15.01 17.66
N MET A 49 8.50 15.56 18.01
CA MET A 49 9.57 15.82 17.04
C MET A 49 10.17 14.49 16.53
N GLY A 50 10.61 14.51 15.26
CA GLY A 50 11.29 13.38 14.65
C GLY A 50 12.72 13.18 15.14
N ARG A 51 13.42 12.21 14.53
CA ARG A 51 14.85 11.96 14.79
C ARG A 51 15.67 13.19 14.41
N THR A 52 16.74 13.46 15.15
CA THR A 52 17.72 14.48 14.80
C THR A 52 18.47 14.11 13.54
N THR A 53 19.02 15.12 12.84
CA THR A 53 19.98 14.89 11.76
C THR A 53 21.21 14.19 12.34
N VAL A 54 21.56 13.02 11.78
CA VAL A 54 22.70 12.24 12.26
C VAL A 54 24.00 12.95 11.81
N PRO A 55 24.93 13.30 12.71
CA PRO A 55 26.14 14.06 12.35
C PRO A 55 27.19 13.28 11.55
N GLN A 56 27.09 11.95 11.50
CA GLN A 56 28.10 11.05 10.91
C GLN A 56 27.38 9.95 10.12
N GLY A 57 27.65 9.82 8.80
CA GLY A 57 27.35 8.60 8.03
C GLY A 57 26.53 8.76 6.75
N TYR A 58 26.59 7.70 5.93
CA TYR A 58 25.80 7.49 4.71
C TYR A 58 24.35 7.12 5.06
N GLY A 59 23.37 7.69 4.34
CA GLY A 59 21.95 7.45 4.62
C GLY A 59 21.52 6.00 4.30
N MET A 60 20.59 5.47 5.08
CA MET A 60 19.96 4.16 4.85
C MET A 60 18.47 4.31 4.56
N PRO A 61 17.86 3.37 3.80
CA PRO A 61 16.42 3.38 3.54
C PRO A 61 15.59 3.34 4.82
N SER A 62 14.30 3.71 4.67
CA SER A 62 13.33 3.59 5.76
C SER A 62 13.23 2.15 6.27
N LYS A 63 13.03 1.98 7.58
CA LYS A 63 12.84 0.65 8.20
C LYS A 63 11.63 -0.12 7.63
N TYR A 64 10.67 0.58 7.02
CA TYR A 64 9.49 -0.02 6.39
C TYR A 64 9.81 -0.61 5.00
N GLU A 65 10.93 -0.22 4.40
CA GLU A 65 11.40 -0.69 3.09
C GLU A 65 12.42 -1.84 3.23
N GLY A 66 12.48 -2.51 4.39
CA GLY A 66 13.42 -3.61 4.63
C GLY A 66 13.25 -4.82 3.69
N HIS A 67 12.12 -4.90 2.99
CA HIS A 67 11.83 -5.93 1.98
C HIS A 67 12.42 -5.59 0.59
N VAL A 68 12.78 -4.32 0.35
CA VAL A 68 13.35 -3.86 -0.92
C VAL A 68 14.86 -4.07 -0.90
N THR A 69 15.28 -5.30 -1.19
CA THR A 69 16.69 -5.72 -1.13
C THR A 69 17.11 -6.50 -2.37
N ARG A 70 18.42 -6.56 -2.63
CA ARG A 70 18.98 -7.49 -3.63
C ARG A 70 18.73 -8.92 -3.18
N ASN A 71 18.21 -9.74 -4.08
CA ASN A 71 17.90 -11.13 -3.79
C ASN A 71 18.84 -12.06 -4.54
N ARG A 72 19.53 -12.94 -3.82
CA ARG A 72 20.13 -14.14 -4.42
C ARG A 72 19.00 -15.13 -4.65
N THR A 73 18.90 -15.68 -5.86
CA THR A 73 17.83 -16.63 -6.20
C THR A 73 17.99 -17.93 -5.42
N ASP A 74 16.87 -18.48 -4.95
CA ASP A 74 16.74 -19.81 -4.34
C ASP A 74 16.45 -20.91 -5.36
N VAL A 75 16.09 -20.55 -6.60
CA VAL A 75 15.77 -21.48 -7.70
C VAL A 75 17.02 -21.90 -8.47
N TYR A 76 17.92 -20.96 -8.75
CA TYR A 76 19.16 -21.22 -9.49
C TYR A 76 20.38 -20.95 -8.62
N VAL A 77 20.52 -21.78 -7.58
CA VAL A 77 21.61 -21.63 -6.61
C VAL A 77 22.90 -22.22 -7.17
N ASN A 78 23.91 -21.39 -7.36
CA ASN A 78 25.24 -21.90 -7.66
C ASN A 78 25.85 -22.55 -6.40
N LYS A 79 26.48 -23.71 -6.56
CA LYS A 79 27.11 -24.42 -5.43
C LYS A 79 28.29 -23.66 -4.84
N GLN A 80 28.95 -22.85 -5.67
CA GLN A 80 30.04 -21.99 -5.25
C GLN A 80 29.53 -20.55 -5.08
N ASN A 81 29.63 -20.01 -3.86
CA ASN A 81 29.18 -18.66 -3.55
C ASN A 81 30.03 -17.55 -4.22
N TYR A 82 31.10 -17.90 -4.93
CA TYR A 82 32.03 -16.96 -5.56
C TYR A 82 31.68 -16.69 -7.03
N SER A 83 31.11 -17.68 -7.73
CA SER A 83 30.63 -17.51 -9.11
C SER A 83 29.12 -17.39 -9.13
N ASP A 84 28.57 -16.34 -8.53
CA ASP A 84 27.13 -16.22 -8.29
C ASP A 84 26.55 -14.90 -8.83
N TRP A 85 25.24 -14.75 -8.67
CA TRP A 85 24.50 -13.54 -9.03
C TRP A 85 23.43 -13.18 -8.00
N SER A 86 23.03 -11.91 -8.01
CA SER A 86 21.84 -11.41 -7.33
C SER A 86 20.91 -10.72 -8.32
N MET A 87 19.69 -10.42 -7.91
CA MET A 87 18.69 -9.73 -8.71
C MET A 87 18.29 -8.42 -8.04
N THR A 88 18.20 -7.37 -8.84
CA THR A 88 17.56 -6.11 -8.45
C THR A 88 16.06 -6.36 -8.19
N PRO A 89 15.48 -5.83 -7.10
CA PRO A 89 14.06 -5.96 -6.80
C PRO A 89 13.22 -5.02 -7.69
N ILE A 90 13.22 -5.24 -9.01
CA ILE A 90 12.62 -4.34 -10.01
C ILE A 90 11.12 -4.09 -9.77
N GLN A 91 10.41 -5.04 -9.16
CA GLN A 91 8.99 -4.93 -8.82
C GLN A 91 8.69 -3.85 -7.77
N HIS A 92 9.69 -3.45 -6.99
CA HIS A 92 9.58 -2.40 -5.97
C HIS A 92 10.23 -1.08 -6.42
N GLN A 93 10.79 -1.03 -7.64
CA GLN A 93 11.44 0.17 -8.15
C GLN A 93 10.50 1.05 -8.96
N HIS A 94 10.72 2.35 -8.88
CA HIS A 94 9.95 3.36 -9.58
C HIS A 94 10.88 4.13 -10.52
N GLY A 95 10.41 4.41 -11.74
CA GLY A 95 11.21 5.12 -12.75
C GLY A 95 12.30 4.25 -13.37
N ILE A 96 13.41 4.89 -13.78
CA ILE A 96 14.46 4.26 -14.61
C ILE A 96 15.84 4.22 -13.95
N VAL A 97 15.99 4.79 -12.74
CA VAL A 97 17.26 4.83 -12.01
C VAL A 97 17.23 3.82 -10.87
N THR A 98 18.15 2.85 -10.90
CA THR A 98 18.33 1.87 -9.82
C THR A 98 19.30 2.45 -8.78
N PRO A 99 18.95 2.52 -7.49
CA PRO A 99 19.89 2.90 -6.44
C PRO A 99 21.09 1.95 -6.40
N ASN A 100 22.31 2.46 -6.21
CA ASN A 100 23.54 1.64 -6.23
C ASN A 100 23.48 0.42 -5.32
N GLY A 101 22.90 0.58 -4.12
CA GLY A 101 22.70 -0.53 -3.17
C GLY A 101 21.69 -1.60 -3.61
N LEU A 102 21.07 -1.46 -4.79
CA LEU A 102 20.08 -2.37 -5.37
C LEU A 102 20.44 -2.85 -6.78
N ILE A 103 21.55 -2.40 -7.38
CA ILE A 103 22.01 -2.88 -8.68
C ILE A 103 22.37 -4.36 -8.58
N PHE A 104 21.85 -5.18 -9.50
CA PHE A 104 22.14 -6.61 -9.53
C PHE A 104 23.65 -6.86 -9.60
N GLU A 105 24.08 -7.98 -9.06
CA GLU A 105 25.49 -8.34 -9.08
C GLU A 105 25.71 -9.64 -9.83
N ARG A 106 26.86 -9.75 -10.48
CA ARG A 106 27.35 -11.00 -11.03
C ARG A 106 28.86 -11.04 -10.84
N HIS A 107 29.32 -12.05 -10.11
CA HIS A 107 30.74 -12.30 -9.88
C HIS A 107 31.12 -13.68 -10.36
N HIS A 108 32.30 -13.87 -10.95
CA HIS A 108 32.79 -15.22 -11.32
C HIS A 108 33.82 -15.76 -10.32
N ALA A 109 34.34 -14.91 -9.43
CA ALA A 109 35.38 -15.24 -8.44
C ALA A 109 35.28 -14.36 -7.16
N GLY A 110 34.06 -13.97 -6.78
CA GLY A 110 33.82 -13.07 -5.65
C GLY A 110 34.07 -11.59 -5.97
N ILE A 111 34.00 -10.76 -4.94
CA ILE A 111 34.18 -9.30 -5.00
C ILE A 111 35.58 -8.98 -4.46
N PRO A 112 36.50 -8.44 -5.26
CA PRO A 112 37.82 -8.04 -4.77
C PRO A 112 37.75 -6.68 -4.06
N ASP A 113 38.45 -6.57 -2.94
CA ASP A 113 38.76 -5.28 -2.32
C ASP A 113 40.03 -4.72 -2.99
N ILE A 114 39.85 -3.74 -3.87
CA ILE A 114 40.94 -3.13 -4.63
C ILE A 114 41.35 -1.83 -3.95
N ASP A 115 42.61 -1.74 -3.53
CA ASP A 115 43.20 -0.50 -3.04
C ASP A 115 43.48 0.45 -4.23
N PRO A 116 42.82 1.62 -4.29
CA PRO A 116 43.02 2.56 -5.40
C PRO A 116 44.45 3.10 -5.49
N ASP A 117 45.22 3.13 -4.39
CA ASP A 117 46.59 3.66 -4.37
C ASP A 117 47.58 2.71 -5.06
N THR A 118 47.21 1.43 -5.23
CA THR A 118 48.04 0.39 -5.85
C THR A 118 47.44 -0.20 -7.13
N HIS A 119 46.27 0.27 -7.56
CA HIS A 119 45.56 -0.27 -8.72
C HIS A 119 46.12 0.30 -10.04
N GLU A 120 46.52 -0.59 -10.95
CA GLU A 120 47.02 -0.23 -12.28
C GLU A 120 46.13 -0.80 -13.41
N LEU A 121 45.85 0.02 -14.44
CA LEU A 121 45.24 -0.41 -15.70
C LEU A 121 46.31 -0.46 -16.79
N VAL A 122 46.62 -1.67 -17.28
CA VAL A 122 47.63 -1.87 -18.33
C VAL A 122 46.96 -1.99 -19.70
N ILE A 123 47.38 -1.15 -20.66
CA ILE A 123 46.97 -1.19 -22.07
C ILE A 123 48.20 -1.59 -22.89
N HIS A 124 48.08 -2.62 -23.75
CA HIS A 124 49.16 -3.16 -24.57
C HIS A 124 48.72 -3.36 -26.03
#